data_AF-A0A945X2H6-F1
#
_entry.id   AF-A0A945X2H6-F1
#
_cell.length_a   1.000
_cell.length_b   1.000
_cell.length_c   1.000
_cell.angle_alpha   90.00
_cell.angle_beta   90.00
_cell.angle_gamma   90.00
#
_symmetry.space_group_name_H-M   'P 1'
#
loop_
_entity.id
_entity.type
_entity.pdbx_description
1 polymer ?
#
loop_
_entity_poly.entity_id
_entity_poly.type
_entity_poly.pdbx_seq_one_letter_code
_entity_poly.pdbx_strand_id
1 'polypeptide(L)'
;MITSHSCSPGLSLVLTTALLSTGCQSVTGREARLPASPLDHGGAEIGAAGPVAVRPREAPVVYRLPFQSERELWGYNPRFMPTSAVAFGLNNRPFIRASRPDRDAGDGTEDGFIQTLGSTGRWGAHSITDILGHELNASQVSIATGVRAYDTRVVCDNVGDLYALVRVLEPVKGWFLLHRPADSGTWSVYELAMGGRLERTDPYRGGQRPPMIVGHADGRLALTCLEKTTDGTLTIGEAIRFAPGGSGLNPAHSGAGPVAATVGDMTYLVCAGTQPVRKNDVPTNGAPFRSPKLAEAEAGPHHPGTPQYVVCYDHPTGMVTDPVLLGFGQNPYTPKPDNHNGPAIVADSRGLLHVVLGAHQHNFWYVRSMKPNPQGKGDWSNPEPLGFRRRYDCGLTYVALVIDSRDRLHLVARNVSRGHDRDGNPLPADEMNADSMMRTLDYFRGSRQADGSWKWEEKGALVMPLWHRRYSIFYHKLAIDRKDRLFLTYSYFGAQLSDEATVVYREKWPGEKIPDPPLKGMWMRPHDPAILMSSDGGDTWRLALTQDFAAGASGTSFGR
;
A
#
# COMPACT_ATOMS: atom_id res chain seq x y z
N MET A 1 19.35 -63.26 25.08
CA MET A 1 18.01 -63.04 25.65
C MET A 1 17.07 -62.69 24.51
N ILE A 2 16.10 -63.57 24.29
CA ILE A 2 15.01 -63.55 23.29
C ILE A 2 13.99 -62.49 23.74
N THR A 3 13.43 -61.64 22.87
CA THR A 3 12.13 -61.76 22.14
C THR A 3 12.08 -60.65 21.04
N SER A 4 11.74 -60.80 19.74
CA SER A 4 10.56 -61.31 18.98
C SER A 4 9.23 -60.60 19.36
N HIS A 5 8.33 -60.06 18.53
CA HIS A 5 7.98 -59.97 17.09
C HIS A 5 7.10 -58.69 16.94
N SER A 6 6.73 -58.09 15.79
CA SER A 6 6.09 -58.64 14.59
C SER A 6 5.94 -57.56 13.50
N CYS A 7 6.00 -57.98 12.24
CA CYS A 7 5.62 -57.20 11.05
C CYS A 7 4.12 -57.31 10.77
N SER A 8 3.55 -56.32 10.09
CA SER A 8 2.38 -56.48 9.21
C SER A 8 2.49 -55.53 8.01
N PRO A 9 2.06 -55.93 6.79
CA PRO A 9 2.35 -55.21 5.55
C PRO A 9 1.12 -54.45 4.99
N GLY A 10 1.41 -53.41 4.20
CA GLY A 10 0.75 -53.14 2.92
C GLY A 10 -0.66 -52.55 2.90
N LEU A 11 -0.75 -51.25 2.59
CA LEU A 11 -1.79 -50.71 1.72
C LEU A 11 -1.20 -49.52 0.93
N SER A 12 -0.84 -49.76 -0.32
CA SER A 12 -0.42 -48.71 -1.27
C SER A 12 -1.65 -48.34 -2.09
N LEU A 13 -2.19 -47.14 -1.85
CA LEU A 13 -3.32 -46.59 -2.58
C LEU A 13 -2.78 -45.95 -3.87
N VAL A 14 -2.89 -46.66 -4.99
CA VAL A 14 -2.60 -46.12 -6.33
C VAL A 14 -3.82 -45.31 -6.76
N LEU A 15 -3.74 -43.98 -6.68
CA LEU A 15 -4.71 -43.10 -7.32
C LEU A 15 -4.42 -43.06 -8.83
N THR A 16 -5.30 -43.63 -9.63
CA THR A 16 -5.27 -43.53 -11.09
C THR A 16 -5.86 -42.18 -11.50
N THR A 17 -5.03 -41.27 -12.00
CA THR A 17 -5.48 -40.00 -12.58
C THR A 17 -6.07 -40.27 -13.97
N ALA A 18 -7.40 -40.14 -14.10
CA ALA A 18 -8.07 -40.16 -15.39
C ALA A 18 -7.88 -38.81 -16.09
N LEU A 19 -7.07 -38.79 -17.15
CA LEU A 19 -6.97 -37.67 -18.10
C LEU A 19 -8.24 -37.63 -18.95
N LEU A 20 -9.18 -36.75 -18.60
CA LEU A 20 -10.24 -36.32 -19.51
C LEU A 20 -9.73 -35.11 -20.31
N SER A 21 -9.23 -35.35 -21.52
CA SER A 21 -8.95 -34.27 -22.47
C SER A 21 -10.27 -33.82 -23.14
N THR A 22 -10.91 -32.79 -22.60
CA THR A 22 -11.96 -32.07 -23.33
C THR A 22 -11.29 -31.04 -24.24
N GLY A 23 -11.37 -31.28 -25.55
CA GLY A 23 -10.83 -30.38 -26.57
C GLY A 23 -11.40 -28.97 -26.44
N CYS A 24 -10.51 -27.99 -26.28
CA CYS A 24 -10.84 -26.57 -26.28
C CYS A 24 -11.00 -26.11 -27.73
N GLN A 25 -12.25 -25.85 -28.16
CA GLN A 25 -12.52 -25.12 -29.39
C GLN A 25 -12.18 -23.64 -29.16
N SER A 26 -11.25 -23.11 -29.95
CA SER A 26 -10.90 -21.69 -29.96
C SER A 26 -12.04 -20.86 -30.56
N VAL A 27 -12.97 -20.44 -29.70
CA VAL A 27 -13.92 -19.37 -30.04
C VAL A 27 -13.14 -18.07 -30.05
N THR A 28 -13.12 -17.37 -31.18
CA THR A 28 -12.67 -15.97 -31.28
C THR A 28 -13.55 -15.12 -30.36
N GLY A 29 -13.12 -14.95 -29.12
CA GLY A 29 -13.94 -14.50 -28.01
C GLY A 29 -14.36 -13.04 -28.13
N ARG A 30 -15.67 -12.80 -28.30
CA ARG A 30 -16.29 -11.60 -27.74
C ARG A 30 -15.93 -11.56 -26.25
N GLU A 31 -15.34 -10.45 -25.79
CA GLU A 31 -15.11 -10.18 -24.37
C GLU A 31 -16.42 -10.51 -23.64
N ALA A 32 -16.43 -11.57 -22.82
CA ALA A 32 -17.61 -11.95 -22.07
C ALA A 32 -18.08 -10.72 -21.30
N ARG A 33 -19.36 -10.34 -21.47
CA ARG A 33 -19.88 -9.08 -20.92
C ARG A 33 -19.70 -9.12 -19.41
N LEU A 34 -18.78 -8.29 -18.90
CA LEU A 34 -18.54 -8.17 -17.46
C LEU A 34 -19.86 -7.85 -16.74
N PRO A 35 -20.18 -8.54 -15.63
CA PRO A 35 -21.33 -8.19 -14.80
C PRO A 35 -21.24 -6.73 -14.36
N ALA A 36 -22.38 -6.03 -14.39
CA ALA A 36 -22.44 -4.65 -13.92
C ALA A 36 -22.00 -4.58 -12.44
N SER A 37 -21.17 -3.60 -12.10
CA SER A 37 -20.75 -3.44 -10.71
C SER A 37 -21.98 -3.03 -9.87
N PRO A 38 -22.24 -3.69 -8.73
CA PRO A 38 -23.32 -3.28 -7.83
C PRO A 38 -23.07 -1.91 -7.17
N LEU A 39 -21.87 -1.36 -7.35
CA LEU A 39 -21.44 -0.07 -6.82
C LEU A 39 -21.57 1.05 -7.86
N ASP A 40 -21.90 0.72 -9.11
CA ASP A 40 -22.13 1.70 -10.20
C ASP A 40 -23.59 2.16 -10.22
N HIS A 41 -23.89 3.22 -9.47
CA HIS A 41 -25.23 3.83 -9.43
C HIS A 41 -25.62 4.58 -10.71
N GLY A 42 -24.71 4.74 -11.68
CA GLY A 42 -24.98 5.38 -12.98
C GLY A 42 -25.32 6.88 -12.97
N GLY A 43 -25.46 7.49 -11.80
CA GLY A 43 -25.80 8.91 -11.63
C GLY A 43 -24.59 9.84 -11.66
N ALA A 44 -24.84 11.12 -11.35
CA ALA A 44 -23.79 12.11 -11.19
C ALA A 44 -22.84 11.74 -10.04
N GLU A 45 -21.54 11.97 -10.25
CA GLU A 45 -20.49 11.61 -9.29
C GLU A 45 -20.07 12.76 -8.36
N ILE A 46 -20.51 13.97 -8.67
CA ILE A 46 -20.23 15.18 -7.90
C ILE A 46 -21.44 16.12 -7.98
N GLY A 47 -21.78 16.75 -6.85
CA GLY A 47 -22.88 17.71 -6.76
C GLY A 47 -22.46 19.16 -7.01
N ALA A 48 -21.16 19.46 -6.95
CA ALA A 48 -20.60 20.78 -7.20
C ALA A 48 -20.35 21.07 -8.70
N ALA A 49 -20.38 22.35 -9.07
CA ALA A 49 -20.04 22.79 -10.42
C ALA A 49 -18.52 22.70 -10.67
N GLY A 50 -18.09 21.65 -11.36
CA GLY A 50 -16.72 21.48 -11.85
C GLY A 50 -15.79 20.69 -10.92
N PRO A 51 -14.58 20.35 -11.39
CA PRO A 51 -13.60 19.62 -10.61
C PRO A 51 -13.10 20.46 -9.43
N VAL A 52 -13.10 19.87 -8.23
CA VAL A 52 -12.55 20.50 -7.02
C VAL A 52 -11.03 20.50 -7.14
N ALA A 53 -10.46 21.60 -7.62
CA ALA A 53 -9.01 21.76 -7.72
C ALA A 53 -8.40 21.90 -6.32
N VAL A 54 -7.53 20.95 -6.00
CA VAL A 54 -6.73 20.89 -4.79
C VAL A 54 -5.30 21.25 -5.18
N ARG A 55 -4.76 22.29 -4.56
CA ARG A 55 -3.36 22.69 -4.74
C ARG A 55 -2.63 22.50 -3.41
N PRO A 56 -1.56 21.69 -3.35
CA PRO A 56 -0.77 21.56 -2.13
C PRO A 56 -0.39 22.94 -1.58
N ARG A 57 -0.62 23.17 -0.28
CA ARG A 57 -0.47 24.46 0.45
C ARG A 57 -1.45 25.58 0.09
N GLU A 58 -1.87 25.71 -1.17
CA GLU A 58 -2.72 26.84 -1.60
C GLU A 58 -4.21 26.58 -1.35
N ALA A 59 -4.68 25.37 -1.64
CA ALA A 59 -6.08 24.98 -1.54
C ALA A 59 -6.20 23.48 -1.24
N PRO A 60 -5.82 23.01 -0.04
CA PRO A 60 -6.06 21.64 0.38
C PRO A 60 -7.56 21.33 0.53
N VAL A 61 -7.92 20.04 0.58
CA VAL A 61 -9.20 19.61 1.13
C VAL A 61 -9.22 19.93 2.62
N VAL A 62 -10.20 20.71 3.08
CA VAL A 62 -10.28 21.16 4.47
C VAL A 62 -11.57 20.66 5.12
N TYR A 63 -11.44 19.79 6.13
CA TYR A 63 -12.58 19.43 6.98
C TYR A 63 -12.66 20.44 8.13
N ARG A 64 -13.63 21.36 8.05
CA ARG A 64 -13.83 22.40 9.08
C ARG A 64 -14.73 21.94 10.22
N LEU A 65 -15.66 21.02 9.93
CA LEU A 65 -16.61 20.47 10.89
C LEU A 65 -16.41 18.95 11.04
N PRO A 66 -16.75 18.37 12.19
CA PRO A 66 -16.71 16.93 12.39
C PRO A 66 -17.45 16.19 11.27
N PHE A 67 -16.74 15.24 10.64
CA PHE A 67 -17.29 14.34 9.62
C PHE A 67 -17.90 15.00 8.37
N GLN A 68 -17.54 16.26 8.11
CA GLN A 68 -17.80 16.93 6.84
C GLN A 68 -16.69 16.57 5.83
N SER A 69 -16.86 15.43 5.17
CA SER A 69 -15.93 14.86 4.18
C SER A 69 -16.18 15.41 2.78
N GLU A 70 -15.49 14.87 1.78
CA GLU A 70 -15.68 15.16 0.35
C GLU A 70 -17.15 15.02 -0.08
N ARG A 71 -17.87 14.06 0.53
CA ARG A 71 -19.30 13.84 0.26
C ARG A 71 -20.15 15.02 0.68
N GLU A 72 -19.97 15.52 1.90
CA GLU A 72 -20.73 16.67 2.40
C GLU A 72 -20.27 18.00 1.79
N LEU A 73 -18.97 18.12 1.49
CA LEU A 73 -18.40 19.36 0.93
C LEU A 73 -18.82 19.57 -0.52
N TRP A 74 -18.89 18.50 -1.32
CA TRP A 74 -19.04 18.62 -2.79
C TRP A 74 -20.05 17.63 -3.40
N GLY A 75 -20.74 16.83 -2.60
CA GLY A 75 -21.60 15.77 -3.12
C GLY A 75 -20.83 14.65 -3.81
N TYR A 76 -19.57 14.40 -3.40
CA TYR A 76 -18.75 13.34 -3.99
C TYR A 76 -19.38 11.97 -3.76
N ASN A 77 -19.78 11.33 -4.86
CA ASN A 77 -20.43 10.04 -4.88
C ASN A 77 -20.01 9.27 -6.14
N PRO A 78 -18.76 8.76 -6.21
CA PRO A 78 -18.24 8.13 -7.41
C PRO A 78 -19.01 6.85 -7.78
N ARG A 79 -19.04 6.52 -9.08
CA ARG A 79 -19.63 5.28 -9.63
C ARG A 79 -18.72 4.06 -9.43
N PHE A 80 -17.64 4.22 -8.68
CA PHE A 80 -16.70 3.20 -8.23
C PHE A 80 -16.50 3.34 -6.72
N MET A 81 -15.95 2.31 -6.08
CA MET A 81 -15.76 2.32 -4.63
C MET A 81 -14.28 2.54 -4.28
N PRO A 82 -13.92 3.69 -3.69
CA PRO A 82 -12.53 4.09 -3.47
C PRO A 82 -11.88 3.43 -2.23
N THR A 83 -12.09 2.14 -1.98
CA THR A 83 -11.61 1.48 -0.75
C THR A 83 -10.18 0.96 -0.83
N SER A 84 -9.52 1.04 -1.99
CA SER A 84 -8.16 0.51 -2.20
C SER A 84 -7.39 1.27 -3.28
N ALA A 85 -6.08 1.03 -3.36
CA ALA A 85 -5.26 1.61 -4.41
C ALA A 85 -5.72 1.13 -5.79
N VAL A 86 -5.75 2.03 -6.77
CA VAL A 86 -6.05 1.68 -8.15
C VAL A 86 -4.83 1.02 -8.80
N ALA A 87 -5.05 -0.05 -9.53
CA ALA A 87 -4.07 -0.66 -10.42
C ALA A 87 -4.45 -0.43 -11.87
N PHE A 88 -3.48 -0.47 -12.78
CA PHE A 88 -3.71 -0.19 -14.19
C PHE A 88 -3.14 -1.31 -15.06
N GLY A 89 -4.01 -1.91 -15.89
CA GLY A 89 -3.66 -2.95 -16.85
C GLY A 89 -2.79 -2.41 -18.00
N LEU A 90 -2.39 -3.28 -18.94
CA LEU A 90 -1.57 -2.91 -20.11
C LEU A 90 -2.17 -1.78 -20.96
N ASN A 91 -3.49 -1.78 -21.15
CA ASN A 91 -4.22 -0.73 -21.86
C ASN A 91 -4.65 0.43 -20.94
N ASN A 92 -4.02 0.55 -19.77
CA ASN A 92 -4.36 1.53 -18.75
C ASN A 92 -5.80 1.42 -18.21
N ARG A 93 -6.45 0.25 -18.37
CA ARG A 93 -7.75 -0.06 -17.75
C ARG A 93 -7.58 -0.14 -16.22
N PRO A 94 -8.44 0.51 -15.42
CA PRO A 94 -8.33 0.50 -13.97
C PRO A 94 -8.82 -0.83 -13.37
N PHE A 95 -8.23 -1.22 -12.26
CA PHE A 95 -8.68 -2.29 -11.38
C PHE A 95 -8.65 -1.82 -9.94
N ILE A 96 -9.76 -1.99 -9.22
CA ILE A 96 -9.89 -1.55 -7.82
C ILE A 96 -10.44 -2.71 -7.01
N ARG A 97 -9.75 -3.08 -5.93
CA ARG A 97 -10.31 -3.98 -4.92
C ARG A 97 -11.32 -3.20 -4.08
N ALA A 98 -12.55 -3.66 -4.06
CA ALA A 98 -13.67 -2.94 -3.48
C ALA A 98 -14.41 -3.76 -2.44
N SER A 99 -15.04 -3.07 -1.50
CA SER A 99 -16.08 -3.63 -0.65
C SER A 99 -17.14 -2.59 -0.36
N ARG A 100 -18.33 -3.03 0.03
CA ARG A 100 -19.36 -2.08 0.48
C ARG A 100 -18.88 -1.30 1.71
N PRO A 101 -19.26 -0.01 1.82
CA PRO A 101 -18.78 0.90 2.85
C PRO A 101 -19.45 0.68 4.22
N ASP A 102 -20.52 -0.11 4.30
CA ASP A 102 -21.33 -0.35 5.51
C ASP A 102 -20.72 -1.38 6.47
N ARG A 103 -19.65 -2.08 6.07
CA ARG A 103 -18.89 -2.99 6.94
C ARG A 103 -17.48 -2.44 7.20
N ASP A 104 -16.99 -2.62 8.44
CA ASP A 104 -15.65 -2.18 8.81
C ASP A 104 -14.61 -2.85 7.89
N ALA A 105 -13.64 -2.05 7.45
CA ALA A 105 -12.49 -2.58 6.77
C ALA A 105 -11.74 -3.51 7.73
N GLY A 106 -11.68 -4.80 7.42
CA GLY A 106 -10.92 -5.80 8.18
C GLY A 106 -11.73 -6.72 9.09
N ASP A 107 -12.99 -6.40 9.41
CA ASP A 107 -13.86 -7.26 10.24
C ASP A 107 -14.51 -8.40 9.45
N GLY A 108 -14.27 -8.44 8.13
CA GLY A 108 -14.85 -9.41 7.23
C GLY A 108 -16.04 -8.86 6.46
N THR A 109 -16.07 -9.12 5.16
CA THR A 109 -17.24 -8.87 4.32
C THR A 109 -17.52 -10.06 3.44
N GLU A 110 -18.79 -10.25 3.10
CA GLU A 110 -19.22 -11.14 2.04
C GLU A 110 -19.37 -10.42 0.70
N ASP A 111 -19.27 -9.08 0.70
CA ASP A 111 -19.44 -8.19 -0.44
C ASP A 111 -18.07 -7.66 -0.92
N GLY A 112 -17.18 -8.57 -1.35
CA GLY A 112 -15.86 -8.24 -1.87
C GLY A 112 -15.81 -8.27 -3.40
N PHE A 113 -15.21 -7.27 -4.03
CA PHE A 113 -15.18 -7.14 -5.50
C PHE A 113 -13.81 -6.76 -6.05
N ILE A 114 -13.57 -7.13 -7.32
CA ILE A 114 -12.57 -6.49 -8.17
C ILE A 114 -13.33 -5.69 -9.24
N GLN A 115 -13.35 -4.37 -9.10
CA GLN A 115 -14.00 -3.46 -10.05
C GLN A 115 -13.07 -3.12 -11.21
N THR A 116 -13.65 -2.96 -12.40
CA THR A 116 -12.93 -2.49 -13.58
C THR A 116 -13.86 -1.71 -14.51
N LEU A 117 -13.30 -0.82 -15.34
CA LEU A 117 -14.07 0.01 -16.25
C LEU A 117 -14.21 -0.68 -17.62
N GLY A 118 -15.44 -0.97 -18.01
CA GLY A 118 -15.78 -1.50 -19.32
C GLY A 118 -15.60 -0.47 -20.44
N SER A 119 -15.53 -0.94 -21.69
CA SER A 119 -15.37 -0.09 -22.88
C SER A 119 -16.50 0.93 -23.09
N THR A 120 -17.68 0.69 -22.50
CA THR A 120 -18.83 1.59 -22.55
C THR A 120 -18.81 2.68 -21.48
N GLY A 121 -17.74 2.81 -20.69
CA GLY A 121 -17.69 3.74 -19.54
C GLY A 121 -18.60 3.33 -18.36
N ARG A 122 -19.01 2.06 -18.32
CA ARG A 122 -19.74 1.45 -17.20
C ARG A 122 -18.77 0.61 -16.38
N TRP A 123 -18.87 0.68 -15.05
CA TRP A 123 -18.08 -0.17 -14.18
C TRP A 123 -18.68 -1.57 -14.13
N GLY A 124 -17.81 -2.57 -14.34
CA GLY A 124 -18.09 -3.97 -14.06
C GLY A 124 -17.38 -4.43 -12.80
N ALA A 125 -17.78 -5.58 -12.27
CA ALA A 125 -17.10 -6.18 -11.12
C ALA A 125 -17.08 -7.71 -11.19
N HIS A 126 -16.00 -8.30 -10.70
CA HIS A 126 -15.94 -9.70 -10.34
C HIS A 126 -16.16 -9.83 -8.83
N SER A 127 -17.11 -10.68 -8.41
CA SER A 127 -17.31 -11.00 -6.99
C SER A 127 -16.18 -11.91 -6.52
N ILE A 128 -15.39 -11.44 -5.56
CA ILE A 128 -14.30 -12.22 -4.96
C ILE A 128 -14.88 -13.40 -4.18
N THR A 129 -16.02 -13.19 -3.53
CA THR A 129 -16.67 -14.22 -2.71
C THR A 129 -17.36 -15.28 -3.55
N ASP A 130 -17.84 -14.96 -4.76
CA ASP A 130 -18.33 -15.97 -5.71
C ASP A 130 -17.18 -16.79 -6.28
N ILE A 131 -16.06 -16.12 -6.65
CA ILE A 131 -14.84 -16.80 -7.13
C ILE A 131 -14.36 -17.80 -6.06
N LEU A 132 -14.21 -17.35 -4.81
CA LEU A 132 -13.77 -18.20 -3.72
C LEU A 132 -14.82 -19.23 -3.30
N GLY A 133 -16.10 -18.88 -3.32
CA GLY A 133 -17.19 -19.77 -2.92
C GLY A 133 -17.30 -20.98 -3.84
N HIS A 134 -17.11 -20.77 -5.15
CA HIS A 134 -17.02 -21.87 -6.12
C HIS A 134 -15.86 -22.82 -5.80
N GLU A 135 -14.65 -22.28 -5.64
CA GLU A 135 -13.44 -23.08 -5.42
C GLU A 135 -13.38 -23.75 -4.04
N LEU A 136 -13.91 -23.08 -3.02
CA LEU A 136 -13.97 -23.60 -1.65
C LEU A 136 -15.24 -24.44 -1.38
N ASN A 137 -16.10 -24.60 -2.38
CA ASN A 137 -17.42 -25.23 -2.24
C ASN A 137 -18.22 -24.69 -1.03
N ALA A 138 -18.22 -23.36 -0.89
CA ALA A 138 -18.80 -22.65 0.24
C ALA A 138 -19.92 -21.71 -0.25
N SER A 139 -21.10 -21.81 0.38
CA SER A 139 -22.24 -20.94 0.07
C SER A 139 -22.05 -19.49 0.55
N GLN A 140 -21.10 -19.26 1.46
CA GLN A 140 -20.81 -17.96 2.05
C GLN A 140 -19.32 -17.88 2.38
N VAL A 141 -18.67 -16.81 1.94
CA VAL A 141 -17.24 -16.56 2.19
C VAL A 141 -17.10 -15.17 2.76
N SER A 142 -16.42 -15.04 3.90
CA SER A 142 -16.06 -13.76 4.50
C SER A 142 -14.59 -13.47 4.25
N ILE A 143 -14.28 -12.29 3.72
CA ILE A 143 -12.91 -11.88 3.41
C ILE A 143 -12.51 -10.58 4.12
N ALA A 144 -11.23 -10.45 4.47
CA ALA A 144 -10.69 -9.17 4.93
C ALA A 144 -10.50 -8.23 3.73
N THR A 145 -11.05 -7.03 3.82
CA THR A 145 -11.07 -6.04 2.73
C THR A 145 -10.87 -4.62 3.25
N GLY A 146 -10.85 -3.64 2.34
CA GLY A 146 -10.77 -2.22 2.63
C GLY A 146 -9.42 -1.84 3.24
N VAL A 147 -9.39 -0.67 3.87
CA VAL A 147 -8.17 -0.03 4.36
C VAL A 147 -7.35 -0.81 5.41
N ARG A 148 -7.96 -1.79 6.10
CA ARG A 148 -7.24 -2.65 7.06
C ARG A 148 -6.83 -4.01 6.49
N ALA A 149 -7.16 -4.31 5.23
CA ALA A 149 -6.62 -5.49 4.58
C ALA A 149 -5.09 -5.36 4.46
N TYR A 150 -4.38 -6.48 4.66
CA TYR A 150 -2.92 -6.49 4.66
C TYR A 150 -2.33 -6.19 3.27
N ASP A 151 -3.02 -6.67 2.22
CA ASP A 151 -2.86 -6.21 0.86
C ASP A 151 -4.22 -5.78 0.32
N THR A 152 -4.24 -4.64 -0.33
CA THR A 152 -5.44 -4.00 -0.89
C THR A 152 -5.37 -3.91 -2.41
N ARG A 153 -4.27 -4.36 -3.01
CA ARG A 153 -3.98 -4.09 -4.41
C ARG A 153 -4.39 -5.25 -5.29
N VAL A 154 -4.83 -4.89 -6.49
CA VAL A 154 -4.66 -5.75 -7.66
C VAL A 154 -3.28 -5.42 -8.24
N VAL A 155 -2.56 -6.39 -8.75
CA VAL A 155 -1.31 -6.19 -9.49
C VAL A 155 -1.50 -6.70 -10.90
N CYS A 156 -1.01 -5.93 -11.88
CA CYS A 156 -0.97 -6.34 -13.28
C CYS A 156 0.49 -6.55 -13.65
N ASP A 157 0.82 -7.70 -14.23
CA ASP A 157 2.14 -7.90 -14.80
C ASP A 157 2.25 -7.27 -16.21
N ASN A 158 3.37 -7.49 -16.88
CA ASN A 158 3.62 -6.93 -18.20
C ASN A 158 3.13 -7.79 -19.37
N VAL A 159 2.49 -8.94 -19.11
CA VAL A 159 1.72 -9.68 -20.12
C VAL A 159 0.21 -9.44 -19.99
N GLY A 160 -0.22 -8.77 -18.92
CA GLY A 160 -1.59 -8.35 -18.69
C GLY A 160 -2.36 -9.24 -17.71
N ASP A 161 -1.68 -10.19 -17.06
CA ASP A 161 -2.28 -11.02 -16.04
C ASP A 161 -2.56 -10.20 -14.79
N LEU A 162 -3.64 -10.56 -14.10
CA LEU A 162 -4.09 -9.90 -12.88
C LEU A 162 -3.88 -10.81 -11.68
N TYR A 163 -3.41 -10.22 -10.58
CA TYR A 163 -3.13 -10.90 -9.33
C TYR A 163 -3.78 -10.13 -8.17
N ALA A 164 -4.39 -10.84 -7.22
CA ALA A 164 -4.90 -10.24 -5.99
C ALA A 164 -4.75 -11.20 -4.82
N LEU A 165 -4.20 -10.71 -3.70
CA LEU A 165 -4.14 -11.46 -2.46
C LEU A 165 -5.39 -11.22 -1.62
N VAL A 166 -5.99 -12.30 -1.14
CA VAL A 166 -7.21 -12.28 -0.34
C VAL A 166 -7.01 -13.10 0.93
N ARG A 167 -7.31 -12.49 2.08
CA ARG A 167 -7.42 -13.21 3.34
C ARG A 167 -8.87 -13.63 3.53
N VAL A 168 -9.10 -14.93 3.59
CA VAL A 168 -10.40 -15.49 3.97
C VAL A 168 -10.45 -15.60 5.49
N LEU A 169 -11.55 -15.13 6.07
CA LEU A 169 -11.83 -15.18 7.50
C LEU A 169 -12.77 -16.33 7.85
N GLU A 170 -13.70 -16.66 6.97
CA GLU A 170 -14.62 -17.80 7.10
C GLU A 170 -14.99 -18.29 5.67
N PRO A 171 -15.26 -19.59 5.45
CA PRO A 171 -15.23 -20.68 6.44
C PRO A 171 -13.83 -21.27 6.65
N VAL A 172 -12.92 -21.09 5.69
CA VAL A 172 -11.54 -21.59 5.77
C VAL A 172 -10.60 -20.41 5.99
N LYS A 173 -10.09 -20.27 7.21
CA LYS A 173 -9.15 -19.20 7.57
C LYS A 173 -7.84 -19.42 6.82
N GLY A 174 -7.51 -18.52 5.91
CA GLY A 174 -6.34 -18.70 5.05
C GLY A 174 -6.04 -17.50 4.17
N TRP A 175 -4.97 -17.64 3.41
CA TRP A 175 -4.55 -16.69 2.39
C TRP A 175 -4.67 -17.34 1.02
N PHE A 176 -5.23 -16.59 0.08
CA PHE A 176 -5.47 -17.07 -1.27
C PHE A 176 -4.93 -16.05 -2.26
N LEU A 177 -4.28 -16.55 -3.30
CA LEU A 177 -3.95 -15.79 -4.50
C LEU A 177 -5.06 -16.01 -5.52
N LEU A 178 -5.66 -14.91 -5.98
CA LEU A 178 -6.47 -14.89 -7.19
C LEU A 178 -5.58 -14.52 -8.36
N HIS A 179 -5.66 -15.29 -9.44
CA HIS A 179 -4.95 -15.01 -10.68
C HIS A 179 -5.91 -15.09 -11.87
N ARG A 180 -5.79 -14.13 -12.79
CA ARG A 180 -6.54 -14.12 -14.04
C ARG A 180 -5.58 -13.85 -15.20
N PRO A 181 -5.40 -14.80 -16.12
CA PRO A 181 -4.64 -14.57 -17.35
C PRO A 181 -5.21 -13.41 -18.18
N ALA A 182 -4.34 -12.68 -18.87
CA ALA A 182 -4.71 -11.49 -19.67
C ALA A 182 -5.82 -11.75 -20.71
N ASP A 183 -5.81 -12.92 -21.32
CA ASP A 183 -6.72 -13.38 -22.37
C ASP A 183 -7.91 -14.18 -21.81
N SER A 184 -7.96 -14.41 -20.50
CA SER A 184 -9.02 -15.15 -19.85
C SER A 184 -10.09 -14.24 -19.24
N GLY A 185 -11.33 -14.72 -19.20
CA GLY A 185 -12.42 -14.15 -18.41
C GLY A 185 -12.54 -14.75 -17.00
N THR A 186 -11.79 -15.80 -16.71
CA THR A 186 -11.89 -16.60 -15.49
C THR A 186 -10.75 -16.32 -14.52
N TRP A 187 -11.02 -16.54 -13.23
CA TRP A 187 -10.05 -16.45 -12.16
C TRP A 187 -9.73 -17.84 -11.66
N SER A 188 -8.45 -18.14 -11.49
CA SER A 188 -7.94 -19.29 -10.75
C SER A 188 -7.64 -18.88 -9.31
N VAL A 189 -7.84 -19.81 -8.38
CA VAL A 189 -7.60 -19.61 -6.95
C VAL A 189 -6.51 -20.55 -6.49
N TYR A 190 -5.55 -20.02 -5.74
CA TYR A 190 -4.46 -20.80 -5.16
C TYR A 190 -4.37 -20.52 -3.66
N GLU A 191 -4.37 -21.58 -2.85
CA GLU A 191 -4.11 -21.47 -1.42
C GLU A 191 -2.64 -21.17 -1.16
N LEU A 192 -2.36 -20.34 -0.16
CA LEU A 192 -1.02 -19.91 0.21
C LEU A 192 -0.68 -20.36 1.63
N ALA A 193 0.55 -20.86 1.79
CA ALA A 193 1.11 -21.19 3.09
C ALA A 193 1.37 -19.94 3.97
N MET A 194 1.44 -18.75 3.36
CA MET A 194 1.65 -17.49 4.08
C MET A 194 0.82 -16.34 3.52
N GLY A 195 0.52 -15.39 4.42
CA GLY A 195 -0.01 -14.09 4.04
C GLY A 195 1.09 -13.13 3.67
N GLY A 196 0.76 -12.14 2.84
CA GLY A 196 1.74 -11.16 2.40
C GLY A 196 1.16 -10.06 1.55
N ARG A 197 2.04 -9.41 0.81
CA ARG A 197 1.74 -8.40 -0.21
C ARG A 197 2.35 -8.82 -1.52
N LEU A 198 1.70 -8.44 -2.60
CA LEU A 198 2.30 -8.58 -3.92
C LEU A 198 3.38 -7.52 -4.11
N GLU A 199 4.49 -7.94 -4.72
CA GLU A 199 5.44 -7.04 -5.31
C GLU A 199 4.70 -6.09 -6.26
N ARG A 200 5.00 -4.80 -6.14
CA ARG A 200 4.46 -3.82 -7.08
C ARG A 200 5.31 -3.86 -8.35
N THR A 201 4.73 -4.36 -9.43
CA THR A 201 5.27 -4.16 -10.77
C THR A 201 5.13 -2.69 -11.13
N ASP A 202 6.26 -2.05 -11.45
CA ASP A 202 6.22 -0.73 -12.08
C ASP A 202 5.61 -0.89 -13.47
N PRO A 203 4.60 -0.07 -13.85
CA PRO A 203 4.02 -0.11 -15.21
C PRO A 203 5.08 -0.05 -16.31
N TYR A 204 6.23 0.55 -16.06
CA TYR A 204 7.30 0.75 -17.04
C TYR A 204 8.36 -0.36 -17.05
N ARG A 205 8.40 -1.25 -16.06
CA ARG A 205 9.57 -2.15 -15.84
C ARG A 205 9.26 -3.59 -15.46
N GLY A 206 8.00 -4.00 -15.41
CA GLY A 206 7.69 -5.42 -15.17
C GLY A 206 8.45 -6.35 -16.12
N GLY A 207 9.13 -7.37 -15.59
CA GLY A 207 9.49 -8.52 -16.43
C GLY A 207 8.23 -9.24 -16.93
N GLN A 208 8.37 -10.22 -17.81
CA GLN A 208 7.28 -11.14 -18.16
C GLN A 208 6.88 -12.09 -17.02
N ARG A 209 7.45 -11.88 -15.84
CA ARG A 209 7.27 -12.75 -14.69
C ARG A 209 6.09 -12.28 -13.83
N PRO A 210 5.39 -13.22 -13.18
CA PRO A 210 4.43 -12.89 -12.13
C PRO A 210 5.06 -12.04 -11.01
N PRO A 211 4.25 -11.23 -10.30
CA PRO A 211 4.71 -10.55 -9.09
C PRO A 211 5.06 -11.57 -8.01
N MET A 212 6.02 -11.26 -7.15
CA MET A 212 6.30 -12.11 -6.00
C MET A 212 5.41 -11.79 -4.79
N ILE A 213 5.33 -12.72 -3.84
CA ILE A 213 4.60 -12.53 -2.58
C ILE A 213 5.62 -12.27 -1.46
N VAL A 214 5.53 -11.12 -0.81
CA VAL A 214 6.37 -10.73 0.33
C VAL A 214 5.54 -10.75 1.60
N GLY A 215 5.88 -11.61 2.54
CA GLY A 215 5.02 -11.91 3.68
C GLY A 215 5.77 -12.38 4.91
N HIS A 216 5.03 -13.03 5.81
CA HIS A 216 5.58 -13.66 7.00
C HIS A 216 5.35 -15.17 6.95
N ALA A 217 6.43 -15.94 7.01
CA ALA A 217 6.41 -17.39 7.20
C ALA A 217 7.16 -17.72 8.49
N ASP A 218 6.52 -18.48 9.40
CA ASP A 218 7.08 -18.87 10.70
C ASP A 218 7.64 -17.68 11.53
N GLY A 219 6.94 -16.55 11.50
CA GLY A 219 7.34 -15.34 12.23
C GLY A 219 8.55 -14.60 11.65
N ARG A 220 9.02 -14.98 10.45
CA ARG A 220 10.10 -14.30 9.72
C ARG A 220 9.60 -13.76 8.39
N LEU A 221 10.21 -12.69 7.89
CA LEU A 221 9.89 -12.23 6.55
C LEU A 221 10.36 -13.24 5.51
N ALA A 222 9.46 -13.56 4.59
CA ALA A 222 9.69 -14.52 3.55
C ALA A 222 9.16 -14.01 2.20
N LEU A 223 9.75 -14.56 1.15
CA LEU A 223 9.46 -14.31 -0.23
C LEU A 223 8.96 -15.60 -0.86
N THR A 224 7.85 -15.56 -1.59
CA THR A 224 7.41 -16.67 -2.42
C THR A 224 7.42 -16.24 -3.88
N CYS A 225 8.15 -17.00 -4.69
CA CYS A 225 8.19 -16.85 -6.14
C CYS A 225 6.95 -17.51 -6.76
N LEU A 226 6.43 -16.88 -7.80
CA LEU A 226 5.34 -17.40 -8.61
C LEU A 226 5.88 -17.65 -10.02
N GLU A 227 5.65 -18.86 -10.54
CA GLU A 227 6.07 -19.24 -11.88
C GLU A 227 4.86 -19.54 -12.74
N LYS A 228 4.83 -19.00 -13.96
CA LYS A 228 3.77 -19.29 -14.92
C LYS A 228 4.13 -20.56 -15.68
N THR A 229 3.25 -21.54 -15.66
CA THR A 229 3.39 -22.78 -16.43
C THR A 229 3.04 -22.54 -17.90
N THR A 230 3.29 -23.53 -18.75
CA THR A 230 3.02 -23.44 -20.20
C THR A 230 1.53 -23.37 -20.53
N ASP A 231 0.64 -23.87 -19.67
CA ASP A 231 -0.82 -23.77 -19.83
C ASP A 231 -1.41 -22.47 -19.25
N GLY A 232 -0.55 -21.61 -18.69
CA GLY A 232 -0.92 -20.32 -18.12
C GLY A 232 -1.37 -20.37 -16.67
N THR A 233 -1.36 -21.54 -16.01
CA THR A 233 -1.54 -21.66 -14.55
C THR A 233 -0.26 -21.23 -13.80
N LEU A 234 -0.32 -21.23 -12.46
CA LEU A 234 0.78 -20.85 -11.61
C LEU A 234 1.30 -22.03 -10.77
N THR A 235 2.61 -22.14 -10.69
CA THR A 235 3.31 -22.87 -9.64
C THR A 235 3.70 -21.90 -8.53
N ILE A 236 3.47 -22.30 -7.29
CA ILE A 236 3.81 -21.50 -6.10
C ILE A 236 5.06 -22.10 -5.47
N GLY A 237 6.15 -21.34 -5.49
CA GLY A 237 7.41 -21.76 -4.89
C GLY A 237 7.35 -21.82 -3.36
N GLU A 238 8.34 -22.49 -2.78
CA GLU A 238 8.50 -22.48 -1.33
C GLU A 238 8.83 -21.07 -0.80
N ALA A 239 8.49 -20.83 0.46
CA ALA A 239 8.76 -19.56 1.12
C ALA A 239 10.25 -19.41 1.47
N ILE A 240 10.93 -18.48 0.81
CA ILE A 240 12.35 -18.16 0.99
C ILE A 240 12.49 -17.07 2.05
N ARG A 241 13.08 -17.41 3.20
CA ARG A 241 13.31 -16.45 4.29
C ARG A 241 14.44 -15.49 3.91
N PHE A 242 14.20 -14.18 4.05
CA PHE A 242 15.17 -13.18 3.57
C PHE A 242 15.59 -12.14 4.62
N ALA A 243 14.85 -11.96 5.72
CA ALA A 243 15.19 -10.93 6.70
C ALA A 243 15.69 -11.52 8.04
N PRO A 244 16.42 -10.72 8.83
CA PRO A 244 16.74 -11.07 10.22
C PRO A 244 15.46 -11.40 11.01
N GLY A 245 15.62 -12.26 12.02
CA GLY A 245 14.53 -12.55 12.96
C GLY A 245 13.99 -11.28 13.62
N GLY A 246 12.66 -11.16 13.71
CA GLY A 246 12.02 -9.94 14.18
C GLY A 246 12.18 -8.80 13.17
N SER A 247 11.70 -8.99 11.94
CA SER A 247 11.62 -7.92 10.95
C SER A 247 10.17 -7.70 10.51
N GLY A 248 9.85 -6.46 10.17
CA GLY A 248 8.54 -6.02 9.72
C GLY A 248 8.59 -5.28 8.39
N LEU A 249 7.46 -5.29 7.70
CA LEU A 249 7.23 -4.47 6.51
C LEU A 249 6.63 -3.12 6.91
N ASN A 250 6.72 -2.13 6.01
CA ASN A 250 5.94 -0.88 6.13
C ASN A 250 4.48 -1.17 6.43
N PRO A 251 3.81 -0.50 7.40
CA PRO A 251 2.41 -0.74 7.71
C PRO A 251 1.48 -0.84 6.49
N ALA A 252 0.66 -1.88 6.44
CA ALA A 252 -0.29 -2.12 5.34
C ALA A 252 -1.44 -1.11 5.34
N HIS A 253 -1.89 -0.74 6.55
CA HIS A 253 -3.10 0.02 6.70
C HIS A 253 -2.93 1.46 6.18
N SER A 254 -1.75 2.07 6.35
CA SER A 254 -1.46 3.44 5.93
C SER A 254 -0.13 3.55 5.21
N GLY A 255 -0.08 4.36 4.15
CA GLY A 255 1.11 4.48 3.30
C GLY A 255 1.24 3.27 2.37
N ALA A 256 1.50 2.10 2.95
CA ALA A 256 1.70 0.82 2.28
C ALA A 256 2.52 0.96 0.99
N GLY A 257 3.65 1.67 1.11
CA GLY A 257 4.60 1.82 0.03
C GLY A 257 5.12 0.47 -0.46
N PRO A 258 5.63 0.40 -1.70
CA PRO A 258 6.25 -0.80 -2.25
C PRO A 258 7.40 -1.27 -1.35
N VAL A 259 7.40 -2.54 -0.98
CA VAL A 259 8.42 -3.16 -0.12
C VAL A 259 9.42 -4.03 -0.90
N ALA A 260 9.17 -4.20 -2.19
CA ALA A 260 10.05 -4.89 -3.11
C ALA A 260 10.09 -4.14 -4.45
N ALA A 261 11.23 -4.22 -5.12
CA ALA A 261 11.44 -3.72 -6.47
C ALA A 261 12.38 -4.67 -7.23
N THR A 262 12.00 -4.99 -8.46
CA THR A 262 12.78 -5.85 -9.35
C THR A 262 13.51 -5.05 -10.40
N VAL A 263 14.78 -5.40 -10.60
CA VAL A 263 15.64 -4.85 -11.65
C VAL A 263 16.37 -6.01 -12.32
N GLY A 264 16.03 -6.28 -13.58
CA GLY A 264 16.52 -7.46 -14.30
C GLY A 264 16.14 -8.74 -13.58
N ASP A 265 17.13 -9.58 -13.30
CA ASP A 265 16.96 -10.88 -12.65
C ASP A 265 17.05 -10.81 -11.11
N MET A 266 17.10 -9.60 -10.54
CA MET A 266 17.26 -9.38 -9.11
C MET A 266 16.02 -8.71 -8.52
N THR A 267 15.62 -9.13 -7.33
CA THR A 267 14.62 -8.41 -6.53
C THR A 267 15.19 -7.93 -5.22
N TYR A 268 14.98 -6.65 -4.96
CA TYR A 268 15.41 -5.98 -3.75
C TYR A 268 14.22 -5.79 -2.81
N LEU A 269 14.37 -6.26 -1.59
CA LEU A 269 13.35 -6.20 -0.53
C LEU A 269 13.83 -5.29 0.58
N VAL A 270 12.95 -4.41 1.08
CA VAL A 270 13.26 -3.53 2.20
C VAL A 270 12.42 -3.87 3.42
N CYS A 271 13.04 -3.83 4.61
CA CYS A 271 12.37 -4.15 5.87
C CYS A 271 12.88 -3.31 7.04
N ALA A 272 12.11 -3.28 8.11
CA ALA A 272 12.47 -2.71 9.40
C ALA A 272 12.78 -3.82 10.40
N GLY A 273 13.93 -3.76 11.07
CA GLY A 273 14.28 -4.68 12.15
C GLY A 273 13.65 -4.28 13.48
N THR A 274 13.33 -5.25 14.33
CA THR A 274 12.75 -5.04 15.67
C THR A 274 13.78 -5.13 16.79
N GLN A 275 15.05 -5.39 16.46
CA GLN A 275 16.14 -5.48 17.42
C GLN A 275 17.04 -4.23 17.37
N PRO A 276 17.49 -3.68 18.52
CA PRO A 276 18.48 -2.62 18.55
C PRO A 276 19.82 -3.07 17.94
N VAL A 277 20.54 -2.13 17.31
CA VAL A 277 21.88 -2.38 16.73
C VAL A 277 22.93 -1.76 17.64
N ARG A 278 24.07 -2.44 17.89
CA ARG A 278 25.15 -1.87 18.74
C ARG A 278 25.91 -0.78 17.98
N LYS A 279 26.39 0.24 18.69
CA LYS A 279 27.09 1.38 18.06
C LYS A 279 28.41 1.02 17.39
N ASN A 280 29.12 0.02 17.91
CA ASN A 280 30.43 -0.37 17.38
C ASN A 280 30.33 -1.00 15.98
N ASP A 281 29.11 -1.32 15.53
CA ASP A 281 28.88 -2.03 14.27
C ASP A 281 28.50 -1.08 13.11
N VAL A 282 28.27 0.22 13.35
CA VAL A 282 27.70 1.13 12.31
C VAL A 282 28.03 2.62 12.54
N PRO A 283 28.40 3.39 11.50
CA PRO A 283 28.44 4.85 11.54
C PRO A 283 27.06 5.47 11.86
N THR A 284 27.06 6.51 12.68
CA THR A 284 25.83 7.27 12.99
C THR A 284 25.47 8.21 11.84
N ASN A 285 24.23 8.12 11.35
CA ASN A 285 23.66 9.22 10.56
C ASN A 285 23.46 10.37 11.54
N GLY A 286 24.22 11.45 11.40
CA GLY A 286 24.03 12.66 12.20
C GLY A 286 22.63 13.21 11.96
N ALA A 287 21.67 12.87 12.81
CA ALA A 287 20.33 13.41 12.70
C ALA A 287 20.41 14.94 12.84
N PRO A 288 19.83 15.73 11.92
CA PRO A 288 19.86 17.18 12.00
C PRO A 288 19.13 17.71 13.25
N PHE A 289 18.42 16.83 13.96
CA PHE A 289 17.64 17.15 15.14
C PHE A 289 17.49 15.92 16.05
N ARG A 290 17.56 16.09 17.38
CA ARG A 290 17.65 15.00 18.37
C ARG A 290 16.73 15.24 19.56
N SER A 291 15.74 14.39 19.83
CA SER A 291 14.91 14.54 21.05
C SER A 291 15.73 14.35 22.32
N PRO A 292 15.36 14.95 23.46
CA PRO A 292 16.08 14.70 24.72
C PRO A 292 16.21 13.20 25.00
N LYS A 293 15.16 12.42 24.75
CA LYS A 293 15.18 10.96 24.84
C LYS A 293 16.11 10.29 23.82
N LEU A 294 16.16 10.79 22.58
CA LEU A 294 17.10 10.29 21.58
C LEU A 294 18.55 10.64 21.96
N ALA A 295 18.82 11.87 22.41
CA ALA A 295 20.13 12.32 22.86
C ALA A 295 20.63 11.53 24.08
N GLU A 296 19.74 11.20 25.03
CA GLU A 296 20.06 10.30 26.14
C GLU A 296 20.37 8.88 25.66
N ALA A 297 19.53 8.32 24.78
CA ALA A 297 19.76 6.99 24.22
C ALA A 297 21.04 6.90 23.39
N GLU A 298 21.44 7.98 22.72
CA GLU A 298 22.72 8.13 22.03
C GLU A 298 23.93 8.16 22.95
N ALA A 299 23.77 8.16 24.29
CA ALA A 299 24.88 7.86 25.20
C ALA A 299 25.01 6.34 25.46
N GLY A 300 23.94 5.56 25.25
CA GLY A 300 23.88 4.13 25.51
C GLY A 300 24.67 3.25 24.52
N PRO A 301 24.70 1.93 24.70
CA PRO A 301 25.50 1.04 23.86
C PRO A 301 24.88 0.74 22.47
N HIS A 302 23.62 1.13 22.25
CA HIS A 302 22.89 0.86 21.02
C HIS A 302 22.59 2.13 20.23
N HIS A 303 22.43 1.97 18.92
CA HIS A 303 21.91 2.98 18.03
C HIS A 303 20.42 3.20 18.31
N PRO A 304 19.95 4.45 18.49
CA PRO A 304 18.52 4.71 18.68
C PRO A 304 17.75 4.55 17.36
N GLY A 305 16.49 4.13 17.49
CA GLY A 305 15.54 4.01 16.40
C GLY A 305 15.41 2.59 15.85
N THR A 306 14.79 2.51 14.68
CA THR A 306 14.46 1.25 13.99
C THR A 306 15.43 1.04 12.85
N PRO A 307 16.32 0.02 12.91
CA PRO A 307 17.20 -0.27 11.78
C PRO A 307 16.39 -0.69 10.56
N GLN A 308 16.78 -0.22 9.38
CA GLN A 308 16.11 -0.54 8.12
C GLN A 308 17.11 -1.10 7.13
N TYR A 309 16.77 -2.23 6.53
CA TYR A 309 17.65 -3.03 5.71
C TYR A 309 17.15 -3.15 4.29
N VAL A 310 18.05 -3.50 3.38
CA VAL A 310 17.74 -4.05 2.07
C VAL A 310 18.39 -5.43 1.94
N VAL A 311 17.68 -6.32 1.26
CA VAL A 311 18.13 -7.68 0.92
C VAL A 311 17.88 -7.89 -0.56
N CYS A 312 18.72 -8.67 -1.23
CA CYS A 312 18.56 -8.98 -2.64
C CYS A 312 18.32 -10.49 -2.82
N TYR A 313 17.37 -10.83 -3.69
CA TYR A 313 17.12 -12.19 -4.17
C TYR A 313 17.51 -12.28 -5.64
N ASP A 314 18.38 -13.22 -5.96
CA ASP A 314 18.84 -13.56 -7.30
C ASP A 314 17.99 -14.69 -7.87
N HIS A 315 17.23 -14.41 -8.92
CA HIS A 315 16.31 -15.37 -9.52
C HIS A 315 17.04 -16.57 -10.16
N PRO A 316 18.07 -16.37 -11.02
CA PRO A 316 18.86 -17.46 -11.60
C PRO A 316 19.46 -18.43 -10.57
N THR A 317 20.01 -17.93 -9.47
CA THR A 317 20.71 -18.77 -8.48
C THR A 317 19.81 -19.22 -7.33
N GLY A 318 18.65 -18.58 -7.15
CA GLY A 318 17.78 -18.79 -6.00
C GLY A 318 18.39 -18.29 -4.68
N MET A 319 19.46 -17.49 -4.72
CA MET A 319 20.18 -17.06 -3.54
C MET A 319 19.66 -15.72 -2.99
N VAL A 320 19.73 -15.59 -1.67
CA VAL A 320 19.46 -14.34 -0.94
C VAL A 320 20.76 -13.79 -0.37
N THR A 321 21.03 -12.50 -0.56
CA THR A 321 22.21 -11.83 0.02
C THR A 321 22.06 -11.59 1.51
N ASP A 322 23.18 -11.35 2.20
CA ASP A 322 23.12 -10.82 3.55
C ASP A 322 22.41 -9.44 3.60
N PRO A 323 21.66 -9.12 4.68
CA PRO A 323 21.01 -7.83 4.82
C PRO A 323 21.98 -6.67 4.92
N VAL A 324 21.79 -5.65 4.08
CA VAL A 324 22.55 -4.39 4.10
C VAL A 324 21.78 -3.34 4.90
N LEU A 325 22.36 -2.86 6.01
CA LEU A 325 21.78 -1.80 6.82
C LEU A 325 21.82 -0.46 6.07
N LEU A 326 20.66 0.10 5.75
CA LEU A 326 20.55 1.39 5.06
C LEU A 326 20.58 2.58 6.02
N GLY A 327 19.91 2.46 7.16
CA GLY A 327 19.85 3.52 8.17
C GLY A 327 18.83 3.23 9.27
N PHE A 328 18.39 4.29 9.95
CA PHE A 328 17.51 4.19 11.11
C PHE A 328 16.29 5.09 10.97
N GLY A 329 15.10 4.52 11.12
CA GLY A 329 13.86 5.26 11.31
C GLY A 329 13.75 5.75 12.75
N GLN A 330 13.32 6.99 12.94
CA GLN A 330 13.29 7.62 14.26
C GLN A 330 11.86 7.78 14.77
N ASN A 331 11.74 7.80 16.10
CA ASN A 331 10.55 8.14 16.84
C ASN A 331 10.96 9.08 18.00
N PRO A 332 10.34 10.27 18.15
CA PRO A 332 10.71 11.18 19.24
C PRO A 332 10.35 10.66 20.64
N TYR A 333 9.41 9.71 20.75
CA TYR A 333 8.85 9.20 22.01
C TYR A 333 9.60 7.99 22.58
N THR A 334 10.30 7.22 21.73
CA THR A 334 11.02 6.01 22.13
C THR A 334 12.29 5.83 21.29
N PRO A 335 13.42 5.44 21.91
CA PRO A 335 14.62 5.07 21.18
C PRO A 335 14.59 3.62 20.67
N LYS A 336 13.56 2.85 21.02
CA LYS A 336 13.42 1.44 20.61
C LYS A 336 12.88 1.33 19.18
N PRO A 337 13.09 0.17 18.52
CA PRO A 337 12.44 -0.14 17.26
C PRO A 337 10.91 0.03 17.32
N ASP A 338 10.33 0.55 16.25
CA ASP A 338 8.93 0.92 16.13
C ASP A 338 8.36 0.37 14.81
N ASN A 339 7.21 -0.29 14.88
CA ASN A 339 6.54 -0.90 13.73
C ASN A 339 5.98 0.11 12.71
N HIS A 340 5.92 1.40 13.05
CA HIS A 340 5.56 2.48 12.13
C HIS A 340 6.72 2.85 11.18
N ASN A 341 7.96 2.47 11.51
CA ASN A 341 9.18 2.90 10.83
C ASN A 341 9.55 1.98 9.66
N GLY A 342 8.60 1.62 8.81
CA GLY A 342 8.89 0.74 7.69
C GLY A 342 9.27 1.48 6.39
N PRO A 343 10.26 0.98 5.64
CA PRO A 343 10.76 1.60 4.40
C PRO A 343 9.84 1.35 3.19
N ALA A 344 10.07 2.11 2.12
CA ALA A 344 9.56 1.79 0.78
C ALA A 344 10.67 1.90 -0.27
N ILE A 345 10.58 1.09 -1.34
CA ILE A 345 11.57 1.00 -2.42
C ILE A 345 10.91 1.08 -3.80
N VAL A 346 11.54 1.80 -4.73
CA VAL A 346 11.23 1.82 -6.17
C VAL A 346 12.53 1.81 -6.97
N ALA A 347 12.45 1.57 -8.29
CA ALA A 347 13.60 1.60 -9.19
C ALA A 347 13.41 2.62 -10.32
N ASP A 348 14.45 3.36 -10.68
CA ASP A 348 14.43 4.31 -11.80
C ASP A 348 14.68 3.64 -13.16
N SER A 349 14.30 4.34 -14.25
CA SER A 349 15.16 4.66 -15.40
C SER A 349 16.25 3.66 -15.80
N ARG A 350 17.25 3.62 -14.94
CA ARG A 350 18.58 3.05 -15.17
C ARG A 350 18.82 1.84 -14.28
N GLY A 351 17.80 1.39 -13.57
CA GLY A 351 17.87 0.32 -12.59
C GLY A 351 18.43 0.77 -11.25
N LEU A 352 18.59 2.07 -10.99
CA LEU A 352 18.97 2.53 -9.65
C LEU A 352 17.78 2.43 -8.71
N LEU A 353 18.04 1.92 -7.51
CA LEU A 353 17.07 1.77 -6.45
C LEU A 353 16.98 3.05 -5.62
N HIS A 354 15.76 3.40 -5.26
CA HIS A 354 15.40 4.55 -4.44
C HIS A 354 14.66 4.05 -3.21
N VAL A 355 15.20 4.30 -2.02
CA VAL A 355 14.62 3.87 -0.75
C VAL A 355 14.29 5.08 0.11
N VAL A 356 13.05 5.15 0.56
CA VAL A 356 12.63 6.07 1.62
C VAL A 356 12.54 5.26 2.91
N LEU A 357 13.42 5.57 3.87
CA LEU A 357 13.40 5.00 5.21
C LEU A 357 12.28 5.65 6.01
N GLY A 358 11.35 4.82 6.49
CA GLY A 358 10.18 5.26 7.25
C GLY A 358 10.53 5.78 8.64
N ALA A 359 9.61 6.52 9.24
CA ALA A 359 9.72 7.08 10.58
C ALA A 359 8.35 7.22 11.25
N HIS A 360 8.34 7.53 12.55
CA HIS A 360 7.13 7.75 13.32
C HIS A 360 7.17 9.13 13.95
N GLN A 361 6.47 10.06 13.32
CA GLN A 361 6.44 11.48 13.69
C GLN A 361 7.86 12.07 13.71
N HIS A 362 8.65 11.73 12.69
CA HIS A 362 9.99 12.23 12.49
C HIS A 362 10.31 12.39 11.00
N ASN A 363 11.48 12.91 10.65
CA ASN A 363 11.97 12.95 9.28
C ASN A 363 12.05 11.53 8.69
N PHE A 364 11.59 11.39 7.46
CA PHE A 364 12.02 10.27 6.64
C PHE A 364 13.46 10.49 6.19
N TRP A 365 14.10 9.41 5.76
CA TRP A 365 15.42 9.49 5.14
C TRP A 365 15.37 8.93 3.73
N TYR A 366 16.18 9.48 2.85
CA TYR A 366 16.30 9.05 1.48
C TYR A 366 17.68 8.45 1.24
N VAL A 367 17.71 7.25 0.67
CA VAL A 367 18.92 6.54 0.28
C VAL A 367 18.72 6.07 -1.16
N ARG A 368 19.78 6.09 -1.96
CA ARG A 368 19.76 5.55 -3.32
C ARG A 368 20.95 4.65 -3.59
N SER A 369 20.78 3.67 -4.47
CA SER A 369 21.90 2.91 -4.97
C SER A 369 22.73 3.79 -5.91
N MET A 370 24.05 3.67 -5.85
CA MET A 370 25.00 4.36 -6.72
C MET A 370 25.27 3.58 -8.01
N LYS A 371 24.79 2.34 -8.10
CA LYS A 371 24.85 1.46 -9.29
C LYS A 371 23.60 0.55 -9.36
N PRO A 372 23.25 0.01 -10.55
CA PRO A 372 21.99 -0.74 -10.74
C PRO A 372 21.87 -2.05 -9.94
N ASN A 373 23.00 -2.69 -9.63
CA ASN A 373 23.04 -3.94 -8.88
C ASN A 373 23.86 -3.77 -7.59
N PRO A 374 23.36 -3.07 -6.57
CA PRO A 374 24.08 -2.90 -5.32
C PRO A 374 24.23 -4.24 -4.60
N GLN A 375 25.43 -4.54 -4.12
CA GLN A 375 25.80 -5.79 -3.45
C GLN A 375 26.12 -5.55 -1.97
N GLY A 376 26.56 -4.35 -1.60
CA GLY A 376 26.95 -4.04 -0.23
C GLY A 376 26.71 -2.59 0.17
N LYS A 377 27.01 -2.27 1.44
CA LYS A 377 26.77 -0.93 2.02
C LYS A 377 27.40 0.21 1.23
N GLY A 378 28.60 0.01 0.68
CA GLY A 378 29.32 1.02 -0.11
C GLY A 378 28.65 1.37 -1.45
N ASP A 379 27.68 0.58 -1.90
CA ASP A 379 26.92 0.84 -3.13
C ASP A 379 25.72 1.76 -2.91
N TRP A 380 25.52 2.26 -1.68
CA TRP A 380 24.40 3.12 -1.30
C TRP A 380 24.91 4.50 -0.89
N SER A 381 24.13 5.53 -1.20
CA SER A 381 24.40 6.88 -0.72
C SER A 381 24.32 6.95 0.81
N ASN A 382 24.88 8.00 1.40
CA ASN A 382 24.53 8.36 2.77
C ASN A 382 23.04 8.76 2.84
N PRO A 383 22.36 8.50 3.97
CA PRO A 383 20.97 8.93 4.14
C PRO A 383 20.82 10.45 4.17
N GLU A 384 19.96 10.98 3.30
CA GLU A 384 19.62 12.39 3.20
C GLU A 384 18.26 12.64 3.87
N PRO A 385 18.11 13.64 4.77
CA PRO A 385 16.85 13.86 5.46
C PRO A 385 15.77 14.40 4.51
N LEU A 386 14.56 13.86 4.63
CA LEU A 386 13.35 14.34 3.96
C LEU A 386 12.46 15.10 4.95
N GLY A 387 11.98 16.27 4.50
CA GLY A 387 11.17 17.18 5.30
C GLY A 387 11.98 18.35 5.83
N PHE A 388 11.50 19.57 5.61
CA PHE A 388 12.21 20.79 6.02
C PHE A 388 12.02 21.14 7.50
N ARG A 389 11.29 20.33 8.27
CA ARG A 389 10.75 20.75 9.56
C ARG A 389 11.62 20.23 10.72
N ARG A 390 12.10 21.20 11.51
CA ARG A 390 13.20 21.06 12.48
C ARG A 390 12.75 20.98 13.95
N ARG A 391 11.53 20.53 14.27
CA ARG A 391 11.04 20.49 15.67
C ARG A 391 10.41 19.16 16.09
N TYR A 392 10.40 18.92 17.40
CA TYR A 392 9.96 17.69 18.11
C TYR A 392 8.47 17.36 17.94
N ASP A 393 7.70 18.32 17.44
CA ASP A 393 6.24 18.36 17.38
C ASP A 393 5.73 18.33 15.93
N CYS A 394 6.59 18.00 14.97
CA CYS A 394 6.15 17.75 13.60
C CYS A 394 6.96 16.62 12.98
N GLY A 395 6.32 15.83 12.11
CA GLY A 395 7.03 14.75 11.46
C GLY A 395 6.16 13.77 10.69
N LEU A 396 6.82 13.00 9.83
CA LEU A 396 6.20 12.13 8.86
C LEU A 396 5.96 10.73 9.44
N THR A 397 4.96 10.04 8.91
CA THR A 397 4.65 8.64 9.19
C THR A 397 3.96 8.03 7.98
N TYR A 398 4.21 6.74 7.74
CA TYR A 398 3.60 5.93 6.69
C TYR A 398 3.99 6.39 5.27
N VAL A 399 4.95 5.69 4.68
CA VAL A 399 5.46 6.01 3.34
C VAL A 399 4.52 5.45 2.26
N ALA A 400 3.98 6.30 1.37
CA ALA A 400 3.39 5.89 0.09
C ALA A 400 4.24 6.45 -1.07
N LEU A 401 4.93 5.58 -1.80
CA LEU A 401 5.92 5.95 -2.81
C LEU A 401 5.57 5.38 -4.20
N VAL A 402 5.71 6.21 -5.24
CA VAL A 402 5.71 5.82 -6.65
C VAL A 402 6.79 6.58 -7.42
N ILE A 403 7.13 6.09 -8.61
CA ILE A 403 8.03 6.75 -9.56
C ILE A 403 7.31 6.87 -10.91
N ASP A 404 7.51 7.99 -11.61
CA ASP A 404 6.95 8.23 -12.94
C ASP A 404 7.93 7.85 -14.07
N SER A 405 7.48 7.89 -15.32
CA SER A 405 8.28 7.54 -16.49
C SER A 405 9.48 8.47 -16.75
N ARG A 406 9.55 9.60 -16.03
CA ARG A 406 10.65 10.58 -16.08
C ARG A 406 11.56 10.50 -14.87
N ASP A 407 11.54 9.37 -14.15
CA ASP A 407 12.29 9.13 -12.92
C ASP A 407 11.97 10.14 -11.81
N ARG A 408 10.76 10.70 -11.79
CA ARG A 408 10.33 11.57 -10.71
C ARG A 408 9.73 10.72 -9.59
N LEU A 409 10.22 10.95 -8.39
CA LEU A 409 9.68 10.30 -7.20
C LEU A 409 8.50 11.09 -6.66
N HIS A 410 7.41 10.39 -6.35
CA HIS A 410 6.20 10.94 -5.77
C HIS A 410 5.92 10.25 -4.45
N LEU A 411 5.87 11.04 -3.38
CA LEU A 411 5.71 10.55 -2.02
C LEU A 411 4.51 11.24 -1.37
N VAL A 412 3.63 10.45 -0.78
CA VAL A 412 2.59 10.93 0.12
C VAL A 412 2.80 10.32 1.50
N ALA A 413 2.57 11.10 2.55
CA ALA A 413 2.74 10.65 3.93
C ALA A 413 1.75 11.34 4.86
N ARG A 414 1.44 10.68 5.99
CA ARG A 414 0.82 11.39 7.11
C ARG A 414 1.87 12.29 7.73
N ASN A 415 1.57 13.58 7.84
CA ASN A 415 2.41 14.52 8.55
C ASN A 415 1.71 14.94 9.83
N VAL A 416 2.45 15.08 10.92
CA VAL A 416 1.99 15.91 12.04
C VAL A 416 2.46 17.32 11.73
N SER A 417 1.54 18.15 11.22
CA SER A 417 1.89 19.47 10.72
C SER A 417 2.07 20.46 11.86
N ARG A 418 2.71 21.58 11.54
CA ARG A 418 2.56 22.81 12.33
C ARG A 418 1.05 23.05 12.46
N GLY A 419 0.58 23.27 13.68
CA GLY A 419 -0.83 23.58 13.88
C GLY A 419 -1.24 24.74 12.96
N HIS A 420 -2.48 24.71 12.48
CA HIS A 420 -3.09 25.86 11.82
C HIS A 420 -4.17 26.43 12.73
N ASP A 421 -4.49 27.71 12.60
CA ASP A 421 -5.64 28.29 13.25
C ASP A 421 -6.96 27.72 12.69
N ARG A 422 -8.11 28.30 13.10
CA ARG A 422 -9.44 27.86 12.63
C ARG A 422 -9.69 28.21 11.17
N ASP A 423 -8.99 29.19 10.63
CA ASP A 423 -9.15 29.65 9.26
C ASP A 423 -8.28 28.83 8.29
N GLY A 424 -7.24 28.19 8.81
CA GLY A 424 -6.30 27.35 8.08
C GLY A 424 -4.93 28.01 7.89
N ASN A 425 -4.64 29.11 8.59
CA ASN A 425 -3.34 29.76 8.53
C ASN A 425 -2.33 29.02 9.42
N PRO A 426 -1.08 28.80 8.97
CA PRO A 426 -0.06 28.18 9.80
C PRO A 426 0.20 28.99 11.07
N LEU A 427 0.22 28.33 12.23
CA LEU A 427 0.57 28.99 13.49
C LEU A 427 2.05 29.38 13.52
N PRO A 428 2.41 30.48 14.21
CA PRO A 428 3.80 30.82 14.52
C PRO A 428 4.53 29.67 15.21
N ALA A 429 5.85 29.61 15.03
CA ALA A 429 6.64 28.50 15.54
C ALA A 429 6.57 28.41 17.07
N ASP A 430 6.57 29.52 17.78
CA ASP A 430 6.48 29.65 19.24
C ASP A 430 5.09 29.33 19.82
N GLU A 431 4.02 29.42 19.04
CA GLU A 431 2.66 29.06 19.46
C GLU A 431 2.35 27.55 19.30
N MET A 432 3.26 26.80 18.69
CA MET A 432 3.08 25.38 18.45
C MET A 432 3.21 24.58 19.76
N ASN A 433 2.13 23.87 20.11
CA ASN A 433 2.09 22.91 21.21
C ASN A 433 1.35 21.63 20.79
N ALA A 434 1.37 20.62 21.66
CA ALA A 434 0.73 19.32 21.41
C ALA A 434 -0.77 19.42 21.08
N ASP A 435 -1.46 20.42 21.63
CA ASP A 435 -2.89 20.66 21.42
C ASP A 435 -3.18 21.35 20.09
N SER A 436 -2.21 22.08 19.54
CA SER A 436 -2.30 22.75 18.24
C SER A 436 -1.99 21.82 17.06
N MET A 437 -1.25 20.73 17.29
CA MET A 437 -0.80 19.79 16.26
C MET A 437 -2.00 19.13 15.57
N MET A 438 -1.97 19.07 14.25
CA MET A 438 -2.94 18.32 13.45
C MET A 438 -2.23 17.30 12.57
N ARG A 439 -2.96 16.28 12.14
CA ARG A 439 -2.43 15.29 11.21
C ARG A 439 -2.96 15.63 9.83
N THR A 440 -2.06 15.97 8.93
CA THR A 440 -2.35 16.27 7.52
C THR A 440 -1.86 15.14 6.63
N LEU A 441 -2.36 15.11 5.40
CA LEU A 441 -1.85 14.23 4.35
C LEU A 441 -1.00 15.06 3.41
N ASP A 442 0.31 14.88 3.42
CA ASP A 442 1.26 15.76 2.72
C ASP A 442 1.86 15.08 1.49
N TYR A 443 2.11 15.88 0.45
CA TYR A 443 2.74 15.45 -0.79
C TYR A 443 4.15 16.02 -0.95
N PHE A 444 5.04 15.18 -1.46
CA PHE A 444 6.45 15.46 -1.72
C PHE A 444 6.83 14.97 -3.11
N ARG A 445 7.79 15.66 -3.72
CA ARG A 445 8.28 15.36 -5.07
C ARG A 445 9.79 15.35 -5.10
N GLY A 446 10.38 14.25 -5.52
CA GLY A 446 11.82 14.10 -5.71
C GLY A 446 12.17 14.14 -7.19
N SER A 447 13.19 14.90 -7.58
CA SER A 447 13.64 14.99 -8.97
C SER A 447 15.16 14.97 -9.06
N ARG A 448 15.67 14.19 -10.00
CA ARG A 448 17.09 14.17 -10.33
C ARG A 448 17.52 15.52 -10.90
N GLN A 449 18.68 15.98 -10.46
CA GLN A 449 19.32 17.21 -10.92
C GLN A 449 20.39 16.90 -11.97
N ALA A 450 20.84 17.92 -12.70
CA ALA A 450 21.84 17.78 -13.77
C ALA A 450 23.19 17.25 -13.27
N ASP A 451 23.56 17.55 -12.02
CA ASP A 451 24.78 17.06 -11.35
C ASP A 451 24.64 15.62 -10.81
N GLY A 452 23.48 14.97 -11.03
CA GLY A 452 23.19 13.63 -10.53
C GLY A 452 22.70 13.57 -9.09
N SER A 453 22.65 14.70 -8.38
CA SER A 453 22.00 14.80 -7.07
C SER A 453 20.47 14.70 -7.21
N TRP A 454 19.79 14.59 -6.06
CA TRP A 454 18.33 14.56 -6.01
C TRP A 454 17.83 15.73 -5.17
N LYS A 455 16.85 16.45 -5.71
CA LYS A 455 16.19 17.54 -5.01
C LYS A 455 14.79 17.09 -4.62
N TRP A 456 14.46 17.28 -3.34
CA TRP A 456 13.13 17.03 -2.81
C TRP A 456 12.40 18.34 -2.55
N GLU A 457 11.13 18.39 -2.98
CA GLU A 457 10.21 19.49 -2.78
C GLU A 457 9.08 19.01 -1.86
N GLU A 458 8.91 19.66 -0.71
CA GLU A 458 7.71 19.52 0.11
C GLU A 458 6.62 20.37 -0.54
N LYS A 459 5.68 19.73 -1.23
CA LYS A 459 4.55 20.42 -1.88
C LYS A 459 3.50 20.80 -0.85
N GLY A 460 3.39 20.04 0.24
CA GLY A 460 2.60 20.31 1.45
C GLY A 460 1.27 19.58 1.48
N ALA A 461 0.35 20.04 2.34
CA ALA A 461 -0.89 19.31 2.64
C ALA A 461 -1.84 19.23 1.44
N LEU A 462 -2.36 18.04 1.19
CA LEU A 462 -3.49 17.72 0.31
C LEU A 462 -4.81 17.70 1.08
N VAL A 463 -4.79 17.20 2.33
CA VAL A 463 -5.98 17.06 3.19
C VAL A 463 -5.66 17.53 4.60
N MET A 464 -6.55 18.36 5.17
CA MET A 464 -6.40 18.98 6.49
C MET A 464 -7.69 18.90 7.32
N PRO A 465 -7.72 18.10 8.41
CA PRO A 465 -8.86 17.99 9.29
C PRO A 465 -8.80 19.06 10.40
N LEU A 466 -9.13 20.32 10.08
CA LEU A 466 -8.98 21.45 11.02
C LEU A 466 -9.77 21.26 12.33
N TRP A 467 -10.89 20.53 12.27
CA TRP A 467 -11.73 20.23 13.43
C TRP A 467 -11.08 19.27 14.44
N HIS A 468 -10.07 18.47 14.04
CA HIS A 468 -9.52 17.41 14.87
C HIS A 468 -8.01 17.56 15.10
N ARG A 469 -7.62 17.70 16.37
CA ARG A 469 -6.21 17.87 16.80
C ARG A 469 -5.61 16.63 17.43
N ARG A 470 -6.44 15.68 17.84
CA ARG A 470 -5.97 14.46 18.51
C ARG A 470 -5.54 13.40 17.49
N TYR A 471 -5.38 12.17 17.94
CA TYR A 471 -4.92 11.09 17.08
C TYR A 471 -5.83 10.92 15.86
N SER A 472 -5.21 10.90 14.68
CA SER A 472 -5.86 10.55 13.43
C SER A 472 -4.87 9.93 12.45
N ILE A 473 -5.44 9.21 11.48
CA ILE A 473 -4.71 8.50 10.43
C ILE A 473 -5.41 8.76 9.10
N PHE A 474 -4.61 8.83 8.03
CA PHE A 474 -5.10 8.64 6.67
C PHE A 474 -4.70 7.26 6.21
N TYR A 475 -5.68 6.42 5.92
CA TYR A 475 -5.45 5.11 5.32
C TYR A 475 -5.11 5.22 3.83
N HIS A 476 -4.06 5.97 3.53
CA HIS A 476 -3.74 6.41 2.18
C HIS A 476 -2.91 5.38 1.40
N LYS A 477 -3.06 5.41 0.08
CA LYS A 477 -2.34 4.59 -0.90
C LYS A 477 -2.10 5.42 -2.17
N LEU A 478 -0.87 5.42 -2.66
CA LEU A 478 -0.50 6.13 -3.88
C LEU A 478 -0.30 5.15 -5.04
N ALA A 479 -1.00 5.42 -6.14
CA ALA A 479 -0.91 4.73 -7.41
C ALA A 479 -0.48 5.72 -8.52
N ILE A 480 0.06 5.16 -9.60
CA ILE A 480 0.39 5.87 -10.82
C ILE A 480 -0.11 5.02 -11.98
N ASP A 481 -0.66 5.64 -13.00
CA ASP A 481 -1.11 4.97 -14.21
C ASP A 481 -0.03 4.99 -15.30
N ARG A 482 -0.29 4.35 -16.44
CA ARG A 482 0.68 4.27 -17.56
C ARG A 482 0.89 5.58 -18.32
N LYS A 483 0.21 6.66 -17.89
CA LYS A 483 0.29 8.02 -18.46
C LYS A 483 0.88 9.02 -17.45
N ASP A 484 1.57 8.53 -16.42
CA ASP A 484 2.11 9.31 -15.31
C ASP A 484 1.09 10.11 -14.49
N ARG A 485 -0.19 9.71 -14.52
CA ARG A 485 -1.22 10.33 -13.70
C ARG A 485 -1.23 9.66 -12.32
N LEU A 486 -1.23 10.48 -11.28
CA LEU A 486 -1.20 10.04 -9.89
C LEU A 486 -2.61 9.85 -9.38
N PHE A 487 -2.83 8.78 -8.61
CA PHE A 487 -4.09 8.49 -7.93
C PHE A 487 -3.82 8.22 -6.45
N LEU A 488 -4.37 9.05 -5.58
CA LEU A 488 -4.24 8.93 -4.13
C LEU A 488 -5.58 8.51 -3.55
N THR A 489 -5.69 7.23 -3.19
CA THR A 489 -6.82 6.71 -2.42
C THR A 489 -6.58 6.97 -0.95
N TYR A 490 -7.58 7.43 -0.20
CA TYR A 490 -7.50 7.51 1.27
C TYR A 490 -8.88 7.42 1.93
N SER A 491 -8.86 7.10 3.22
CA SER A 491 -9.98 7.31 4.13
C SER A 491 -9.46 8.00 5.38
N TYR A 492 -10.22 8.95 5.90
CA TYR A 492 -9.86 9.63 7.14
C TYR A 492 -10.38 8.84 8.34
N PHE A 493 -9.51 8.63 9.32
CA PHE A 493 -9.84 8.04 10.61
C PHE A 493 -9.47 9.01 11.72
N GLY A 494 -10.48 9.50 12.43
CA GLY A 494 -10.31 10.19 13.71
C GLY A 494 -10.33 9.18 14.86
N ALA A 495 -9.57 9.45 15.93
CA ALA A 495 -9.74 8.79 17.21
C ALA A 495 -9.68 9.84 18.34
N GLN A 496 -10.02 9.42 19.56
CA GLN A 496 -10.00 10.31 20.73
C GLN A 496 -10.86 11.56 20.51
N LEU A 497 -12.08 11.39 19.99
CA LEU A 497 -12.99 12.50 19.70
C LEU A 497 -13.23 13.41 20.91
N SER A 498 -13.62 14.67 20.64
CA SER A 498 -14.25 15.50 21.65
C SER A 498 -15.69 15.02 21.90
N ASP A 499 -16.32 15.53 22.95
CA ASP A 499 -17.70 15.19 23.26
C ASP A 499 -18.64 15.67 22.14
N GLU A 500 -18.40 16.87 21.58
CA GLU A 500 -19.20 17.38 20.46
C GLU A 500 -19.06 16.51 19.21
N ALA A 501 -17.83 16.14 18.85
CA ALA A 501 -17.61 15.25 17.70
C ALA A 501 -18.23 13.86 17.94
N THR A 502 -18.26 13.37 19.19
CA THR A 502 -18.89 12.10 19.53
C THR A 502 -20.41 12.14 19.29
N VAL A 503 -21.07 13.25 19.62
CA VAL A 503 -22.50 13.45 19.32
C VAL A 503 -22.74 13.42 17.81
N VAL A 504 -21.99 14.20 17.02
CA VAL A 504 -22.13 14.22 15.56
C VAL A 504 -21.88 12.83 14.95
N TYR A 505 -20.91 12.08 15.47
CA TYR A 505 -20.66 10.71 15.01
C TYR A 505 -21.88 9.79 15.24
N ARG A 506 -22.42 9.79 16.46
CA ARG A 506 -23.57 8.95 16.85
C ARG A 506 -24.82 9.31 16.03
N GLU A 507 -25.02 10.58 15.72
CA GLU A 507 -26.11 11.03 14.85
C GLU A 507 -25.91 10.61 13.39
N LYS A 508 -24.69 10.75 12.85
CA LYS A 508 -24.39 10.39 11.46
C LYS A 508 -24.41 8.88 11.22
N TRP A 509 -23.96 8.08 12.19
CA TRP A 509 -23.88 6.63 12.11
C TRP A 509 -24.52 5.93 13.32
N PRO A 510 -25.85 5.99 13.47
CA PRO A 510 -26.56 5.48 14.65
C PRO A 510 -26.47 3.95 14.82
N GLY A 511 -26.10 3.22 13.76
CA GLY A 511 -25.86 1.77 13.82
C GLY A 511 -24.53 1.39 14.45
N GLU A 512 -23.61 2.34 14.64
CA GLU A 512 -22.28 2.07 15.18
C GLU A 512 -22.23 2.30 16.69
N LYS A 513 -21.98 1.23 17.43
CA LYS A 513 -21.95 1.25 18.89
C LYS A 513 -20.62 1.80 19.40
N ILE A 514 -20.57 3.10 19.69
CA ILE A 514 -19.49 3.69 20.50
C ILE A 514 -19.87 3.59 21.98
N PRO A 515 -19.03 2.99 22.85
CA PRO A 515 -19.27 2.95 24.30
C PRO A 515 -19.56 4.34 24.90
N ASP A 516 -20.31 4.38 26.01
CA ASP A 516 -20.58 5.61 26.76
C ASP A 516 -20.13 5.47 28.23
N PRO A 517 -19.12 6.23 28.70
CA PRO A 517 -18.31 7.17 27.92
C PRO A 517 -17.43 6.46 26.88
N PRO A 518 -17.03 7.14 25.79
CA PRO A 518 -16.09 6.56 24.84
C PRO A 518 -14.81 6.15 25.56
N LEU A 519 -14.42 4.88 25.42
CA LEU A 519 -13.16 4.39 25.98
C LEU A 519 -12.01 5.25 25.46
N LYS A 520 -11.02 5.55 26.31
CA LYS A 520 -9.76 6.19 25.88
C LYS A 520 -9.05 5.26 24.88
N GLY A 521 -9.31 5.43 23.58
CA GLY A 521 -8.81 4.53 22.55
C GLY A 521 -9.74 4.42 21.34
N MET A 522 -9.30 3.67 20.33
CA MET A 522 -9.89 3.60 18.98
C MET A 522 -11.26 2.89 18.98
N TRP A 523 -12.32 3.56 18.50
CA TRP A 523 -13.64 2.95 18.28
C TRP A 523 -14.43 3.50 17.08
N MET A 524 -13.79 4.30 16.23
CA MET A 524 -14.46 4.78 15.03
C MET A 524 -14.13 3.93 13.82
N ARG A 525 -15.02 3.93 12.85
CA ARG A 525 -14.72 3.42 11.53
C ARG A 525 -14.27 4.56 10.62
N PRO A 526 -13.29 4.33 9.74
CA PRO A 526 -13.06 5.23 8.64
C PRO A 526 -14.27 5.20 7.71
N HIS A 527 -14.80 6.39 7.40
CA HIS A 527 -15.93 6.55 6.50
C HIS A 527 -15.51 7.33 5.25
N ASP A 528 -16.41 7.35 4.27
CA ASP A 528 -16.33 8.21 3.09
C ASP A 528 -14.94 8.19 2.40
N PRO A 529 -14.47 7.01 1.93
CA PRO A 529 -13.22 6.94 1.19
C PRO A 529 -13.26 7.85 -0.05
N ALA A 530 -12.10 8.37 -0.45
CA ALA A 530 -11.94 9.24 -1.59
C ALA A 530 -10.71 8.89 -2.44
N ILE A 531 -10.74 9.31 -3.72
CA ILE A 531 -9.57 9.29 -4.60
C ILE A 531 -9.33 10.70 -5.10
N LEU A 532 -8.13 11.23 -4.86
CA LEU A 532 -7.62 12.39 -5.56
C LEU A 532 -6.79 11.95 -6.77
N MET A 533 -6.90 12.67 -7.87
CA MET A 533 -6.11 12.44 -9.08
C MET A 533 -5.33 13.70 -9.46
N SER A 534 -4.10 13.50 -9.92
CA SER A 534 -3.28 14.54 -10.55
C SER A 534 -2.82 14.08 -11.94
N SER A 535 -3.01 14.95 -12.94
CA SER A 535 -2.58 14.71 -14.32
C SER A 535 -1.31 15.46 -14.72
N ASP A 536 -0.71 16.21 -13.80
CA ASP A 536 0.40 17.15 -14.06
C ASP A 536 1.62 16.88 -13.16
N GLY A 537 1.79 15.65 -12.67
CA GLY A 537 2.90 15.28 -11.81
C GLY A 537 2.78 15.86 -10.39
N GLY A 538 1.55 16.08 -9.93
CA GLY A 538 1.20 16.47 -8.57
C GLY A 538 1.20 17.97 -8.30
N ASP A 539 1.23 18.81 -9.33
CA ASP A 539 1.11 20.26 -9.16
C ASP A 539 -0.33 20.67 -8.84
N THR A 540 -1.30 20.01 -9.47
CA THR A 540 -2.72 20.11 -9.12
C THR A 540 -3.32 18.73 -8.89
N TRP A 541 -4.30 18.68 -7.99
CA TRP A 541 -5.06 17.49 -7.63
C TRP A 541 -6.55 17.79 -7.73
N ARG A 542 -7.39 16.76 -7.82
CA ARG A 542 -8.84 16.90 -7.75
C ARG A 542 -9.51 15.58 -7.44
N LEU A 543 -10.77 15.58 -7.05
CA LEU A 543 -11.55 14.35 -6.93
C LEU A 543 -11.58 13.60 -8.26
N ALA A 544 -11.27 12.32 -8.20
CA ALA A 544 -11.29 11.42 -9.35
C ALA A 544 -12.73 11.03 -9.68
N LEU A 545 -13.06 11.04 -10.96
CA LEU A 545 -14.36 10.68 -11.52
C LEU A 545 -14.19 9.54 -12.52
N THR A 546 -15.28 8.88 -12.90
CA THR A 546 -15.26 7.80 -13.91
C THR A 546 -14.60 8.23 -15.22
N GLN A 547 -14.80 9.48 -15.64
CA GLN A 547 -14.17 10.03 -16.86
C GLN A 547 -12.64 10.02 -16.80
N ASP A 548 -12.04 10.13 -15.63
CA ASP A 548 -10.58 10.14 -15.47
C ASP A 548 -9.98 8.78 -15.77
N PHE A 549 -10.71 7.73 -15.42
CA PHE A 549 -10.33 6.38 -15.75
C PHE A 549 -10.61 6.07 -17.24
N ALA A 550 -11.73 6.55 -17.79
CA ALA A 550 -12.07 6.37 -19.20
C ALA A 550 -11.04 7.03 -20.14
N ALA A 551 -10.65 8.28 -19.86
CA ALA A 551 -9.62 9.00 -20.62
C ALA A 551 -8.25 8.32 -20.55
N GLY A 552 -7.99 7.56 -19.49
CA GLY A 552 -6.81 6.71 -19.36
C GLY A 552 -6.83 5.56 -20.36
N ALA A 553 -7.96 4.87 -20.48
CA ALA A 553 -8.12 3.64 -21.25
C ALA A 553 -8.32 3.85 -22.76
N SER A 554 -8.76 5.03 -23.20
CA SER A 554 -9.08 5.32 -24.61
C SER A 554 -7.86 5.60 -25.51
N GLY A 555 -6.63 5.40 -25.02
CA GLY A 555 -5.42 5.51 -25.84
C GLY A 555 -5.28 4.28 -26.73
N THR A 556 -5.26 4.49 -28.05
CA THR A 556 -5.06 3.48 -29.11
C THR A 556 -4.03 2.43 -28.73
N SER A 557 -4.38 1.16 -28.94
CA SER A 557 -3.46 0.03 -28.95
C SER A 557 -2.18 0.42 -29.69
N PHE A 558 -1.06 0.54 -28.97
CA PHE A 558 0.23 0.50 -29.64
C PHE A 558 0.29 -0.86 -30.34
N GLY A 559 0.32 -0.82 -31.68
CA GLY A 559 0.51 -2.02 -32.49
C GLY A 559 1.76 -2.74 -31.98
N ARG A 560 1.59 -4.05 -31.71
CA ARG A 560 2.68 -4.94 -31.31
C ARG A 560 3.80 -4.95 -32.35
#